data_AF-A0A2D5F9X7-F1
#
_entry.id   AF-A0A2D5F9X7-F1
#
_cell.length_a   1.000
_cell.length_b   1.000
_cell.length_c   1.000
_cell.angle_alpha   90.00
_cell.angle_beta   90.00
_cell.angle_gamma   90.00
#
_symmetry.space_group_name_H-M   'P 1'
#
loop_
_entity.id
_entity.type
_entity.pdbx_description
1 polymer ?
#
loop_
_entity_poly.entity_id
_entity_poly.type
_entity_poly.pdbx_seq_one_letter_code
_entity_poly.pdbx_strand_id
1 'polypeptide(L)'
;MDVLWIYLFLTLVVAAWLGIMMWRHLDKFDWRLRAEDIWFGFVVCLLLWPVILVIKPSLILSGWALREGETGVPQSLARRVRTLHQIADTPSNCGAIVIYRSYSCLLPGRDHLDIRFKSADIVHHFRGRELPLHVDGEQAALVHFIKNRDESKKDPVEIPHAIDFGNMATELLENGYGEVDCPICRSTHTVDELKIDSPPLHVGWNADTYSCPQGHELMRRRTIHLYMR
;
A
#
# COMPACT_ATOMS: atom_id res chain seq x y z
N MET A 1 -48.81 -4.03 -27.29
CA MET A 1 -47.70 -3.06 -27.45
C MET A 1 -47.39 -2.33 -26.14
N ASP A 2 -48.38 -2.06 -25.31
CA ASP A 2 -48.21 -1.26 -24.09
C ASP A 2 -47.25 -1.87 -23.05
N VAL A 3 -47.24 -3.20 -22.91
CA VAL A 3 -46.34 -3.90 -21.98
C VAL A 3 -44.86 -3.69 -22.34
N LEU A 4 -44.53 -3.68 -23.63
CA LEU A 4 -43.16 -3.44 -24.10
C LEU A 4 -42.73 -2.00 -23.77
N TRP A 5 -43.62 -1.03 -24.00
CA TRP A 5 -43.34 0.38 -23.69
C TRP A 5 -43.18 0.62 -22.20
N ILE A 6 -44.00 -0.01 -21.36
CA ILE A 6 -43.87 0.05 -19.89
C ILE A 6 -42.52 -0.54 -19.46
N TYR A 7 -42.14 -1.70 -19.98
CA TYR A 7 -40.86 -2.34 -19.64
C TYR A 7 -39.66 -1.48 -20.06
N LEU A 8 -39.69 -0.91 -21.27
CA LEU A 8 -38.66 0.01 -21.76
C LEU A 8 -38.55 1.26 -20.90
N PHE A 9 -39.68 1.86 -20.52
CA PHE A 9 -39.71 3.03 -19.66
C PHE A 9 -39.10 2.75 -18.28
N LEU A 10 -39.50 1.63 -17.64
CA LEU A 10 -38.95 1.23 -16.34
C LEU A 10 -37.44 0.95 -16.42
N THR A 11 -36.99 0.27 -17.48
CA THR A 11 -35.57 0.01 -17.71
C THR A 11 -34.78 1.31 -17.85
N LEU A 12 -35.33 2.31 -18.55
CA LEU A 12 -34.70 3.62 -18.69
C LEU A 12 -34.60 4.36 -17.35
N VAL A 13 -35.64 4.29 -16.51
CA VAL A 13 -35.62 4.85 -15.16
C VAL A 13 -34.55 4.18 -14.29
N VAL A 14 -34.45 2.84 -14.34
CA VAL A 14 -33.42 2.10 -13.61
C VAL A 14 -32.03 2.44 -14.11
N ALA A 15 -31.83 2.53 -15.43
CA ALA A 15 -30.56 2.92 -16.03
C ALA A 15 -30.13 4.32 -15.57
N ALA A 16 -31.05 5.29 -15.62
CA ALA A 16 -30.80 6.65 -15.17
C ALA A 16 -30.47 6.70 -13.67
N TRP A 17 -31.20 5.97 -12.83
CA TRP A 17 -30.92 5.86 -11.40
C TRP A 17 -29.52 5.29 -11.12
N LEU A 18 -29.19 4.16 -11.76
CA LEU A 18 -27.87 3.53 -11.61
C LEU A 18 -26.76 4.47 -12.09
N GLY A 19 -26.95 5.17 -13.21
CA GLY A 19 -26.00 6.15 -13.72
C GLY A 19 -25.77 7.33 -12.75
N ILE A 20 -26.84 7.85 -12.13
CA ILE A 20 -26.73 8.88 -11.09
C ILE A 20 -25.98 8.35 -9.87
N MET A 21 -26.28 7.12 -9.44
CA MET A 21 -25.59 6.49 -8.31
C MET A 21 -24.10 6.29 -8.61
N MET A 22 -23.75 5.82 -9.80
CA MET A 22 -22.36 5.71 -10.26
C MET A 22 -21.65 7.05 -10.21
N TRP A 23 -22.26 8.10 -10.77
CA TRP A 23 -21.66 9.43 -10.79
C TRP A 23 -21.47 10.04 -9.39
N ARG A 24 -22.40 9.79 -8.46
CA ARG A 24 -22.31 10.32 -7.09
C ARG A 24 -21.35 9.55 -6.19
N HIS A 25 -21.14 8.25 -6.43
CA HIS A 25 -20.40 7.38 -5.52
C HIS A 25 -19.03 6.93 -6.03
N LEU A 26 -18.77 6.96 -7.34
CA LEU A 26 -17.48 6.59 -7.91
C LEU A 26 -16.62 7.84 -8.06
N ASP A 27 -15.38 7.77 -7.57
CA ASP A 27 -14.43 8.86 -7.71
C ASP A 27 -13.58 8.74 -8.99
N LYS A 28 -12.75 9.76 -9.25
CA LYS A 28 -11.85 9.78 -10.41
C LYS A 28 -10.90 8.57 -10.46
N PHE A 29 -10.56 7.97 -9.32
CA PHE A 29 -9.62 6.86 -9.23
C PHE A 29 -10.30 5.53 -9.54
N ASP A 30 -11.56 5.36 -9.10
CA ASP A 30 -12.40 4.22 -9.45
C ASP A 30 -12.60 4.15 -10.97
N TRP A 31 -12.91 5.28 -11.61
CA TRP A 31 -13.00 5.36 -13.07
C TRP A 31 -11.69 5.06 -13.78
N ARG A 32 -10.53 5.45 -13.22
CA ARG A 32 -9.24 5.22 -13.87
C ARG A 32 -8.77 3.77 -13.75
N LEU A 33 -9.02 3.11 -12.62
CA LEU A 33 -8.48 1.79 -12.31
C LEU A 33 -9.46 0.64 -12.56
N ARG A 34 -10.77 0.91 -12.52
CA ARG A 34 -11.83 -0.12 -12.54
C ARG A 34 -12.93 0.18 -13.56
N ALA A 35 -12.65 0.99 -14.60
CA ALA A 35 -13.65 1.34 -15.61
C ALA A 35 -14.35 0.10 -16.19
N GLU A 36 -13.59 -0.94 -16.54
CA GLU A 36 -14.12 -2.16 -17.13
C GLU A 36 -15.08 -2.89 -16.18
N ASP A 37 -14.69 -3.06 -14.92
CA ASP A 37 -15.53 -3.70 -13.89
C ASP A 37 -16.81 -2.90 -13.62
N ILE A 38 -16.68 -1.57 -13.56
CA ILE A 38 -17.78 -0.64 -13.31
C ILE A 38 -18.80 -0.74 -14.45
N TRP A 39 -18.34 -0.73 -15.70
CA TRP A 39 -19.21 -0.87 -16.87
C TRP A 39 -19.84 -2.26 -16.97
N PHE A 40 -19.06 -3.31 -16.70
CA PHE A 40 -19.59 -4.68 -16.67
C PHE A 40 -20.68 -4.83 -15.62
N GLY A 41 -20.42 -4.37 -14.39
CA GLY A 41 -21.41 -4.37 -13.31
C GLY A 41 -22.66 -3.58 -13.66
N PHE A 42 -22.51 -2.43 -14.33
CA PHE A 42 -23.64 -1.63 -14.80
C PHE A 42 -24.49 -2.38 -15.82
N VAL A 43 -23.87 -3.00 -16.83
CA VAL A 43 -24.56 -3.78 -17.86
C VAL A 43 -25.27 -4.98 -17.24
N VAL A 44 -24.62 -5.72 -16.34
CA VAL A 44 -25.23 -6.87 -15.65
C VAL A 44 -26.42 -6.43 -14.79
N CYS A 45 -26.27 -5.35 -14.01
CA CYS A 45 -27.38 -4.81 -13.23
C CYS A 45 -28.54 -4.34 -14.10
N LEU A 46 -28.25 -3.74 -15.27
CA LEU A 46 -29.25 -3.28 -16.22
C LEU A 46 -29.96 -4.44 -16.92
N LEU A 47 -29.29 -5.56 -17.23
CA LEU A 47 -29.92 -6.72 -17.83
C LEU A 47 -30.73 -7.54 -16.81
N LEU A 48 -30.26 -7.63 -15.58
CA LEU A 48 -30.84 -8.48 -14.53
C LEU A 48 -31.67 -7.71 -13.49
N TRP A 49 -32.01 -6.43 -13.74
CA TRP A 49 -32.74 -5.59 -12.79
C TRP A 49 -34.06 -6.21 -12.27
N PRO A 50 -34.89 -6.91 -13.08
CA PRO A 50 -36.15 -7.45 -12.57
C PRO A 50 -35.90 -8.58 -11.56
N VAL A 51 -34.88 -9.41 -11.83
CA VAL A 51 -34.48 -10.53 -10.97
C VAL A 51 -33.86 -10.02 -9.68
N ILE A 52 -32.95 -9.04 -9.78
CA ILE A 52 -32.28 -8.45 -8.61
C ILE A 52 -33.29 -7.72 -7.71
N LEU A 53 -34.30 -7.05 -8.29
CA LEU A 53 -35.34 -6.36 -7.52
C LEU A 53 -36.17 -7.34 -6.68
N VAL A 54 -36.46 -8.54 -7.20
CA VAL A 54 -37.19 -9.59 -6.47
C VAL A 54 -36.33 -10.23 -5.38
N ILE A 55 -35.06 -10.53 -5.69
CA ILE A 55 -34.19 -11.28 -4.77
C ILE A 55 -33.61 -10.37 -3.67
N LYS A 56 -33.11 -9.19 -4.04
CA LYS A 56 -32.36 -8.29 -3.14
C LYS A 56 -32.47 -6.82 -3.59
N PRO A 57 -33.62 -6.16 -3.35
CA PRO A 57 -33.89 -4.80 -3.84
C PRO A 57 -32.91 -3.75 -3.30
N SER A 58 -32.31 -3.99 -2.14
CA SER A 58 -31.31 -3.10 -1.56
C SER A 58 -30.08 -2.91 -2.45
N LEU A 59 -29.73 -3.88 -3.31
CA LEU A 59 -28.58 -3.78 -4.21
C LEU A 59 -28.76 -2.70 -5.29
N ILE A 60 -29.96 -2.59 -5.86
CA ILE A 60 -30.29 -1.56 -6.87
C ILE A 60 -30.50 -0.20 -6.19
N LEU A 61 -31.20 -0.18 -5.06
CA LEU A 61 -31.54 1.06 -4.36
C LEU A 61 -30.31 1.73 -3.73
N SER A 62 -29.33 0.96 -3.25
CA SER A 62 -28.12 1.51 -2.62
C SER A 62 -26.93 1.66 -3.58
N GLY A 63 -27.01 1.10 -4.79
CA GLY A 63 -25.89 1.06 -5.74
C GLY A 63 -24.70 0.19 -5.30
N TRP A 64 -24.83 -0.57 -4.21
CA TRP A 64 -23.74 -1.40 -3.66
C TRP A 64 -23.27 -2.50 -4.60
N ALA A 65 -24.14 -2.99 -5.50
CA ALA A 65 -23.78 -4.03 -6.48
C ALA A 65 -22.63 -3.61 -7.40
N LEU A 66 -22.40 -2.31 -7.58
CA LEU A 66 -21.33 -1.76 -8.43
C LEU A 66 -20.01 -1.55 -7.67
N ARG A 67 -20.02 -1.70 -6.34
CA ARG A 67 -18.91 -1.35 -5.46
C ARG A 67 -18.03 -2.56 -5.15
N GLU A 68 -18.66 -3.70 -4.89
CA GLU A 68 -18.04 -4.99 -4.56
C GLU A 68 -17.84 -5.86 -5.82
N GLY A 69 -17.10 -5.34 -6.80
CA GLY A 69 -16.48 -6.21 -7.80
C GLY A 69 -15.35 -6.98 -7.13
N GLU A 70 -15.52 -8.29 -6.97
CA GLU A 70 -14.46 -9.27 -6.60
C GLU A 70 -13.45 -9.50 -7.75
N THR A 71 -13.50 -8.70 -8.81
CA THR A 71 -12.67 -8.86 -10.00
C THR A 71 -11.30 -8.22 -9.81
N GLY A 72 -10.34 -9.03 -9.33
CA GLY A 72 -8.90 -8.96 -9.65
C GLY A 72 -8.07 -7.77 -9.14
N VAL A 73 -8.62 -6.56 -9.07
CA VAL A 73 -7.96 -5.40 -8.45
C VAL A 73 -8.42 -5.35 -7.00
N PRO A 74 -7.58 -5.72 -6.02
CA PRO A 74 -8.02 -5.72 -4.64
C PRO A 74 -8.42 -4.29 -4.28
N GLN A 75 -9.57 -4.10 -3.62
CA GLN A 75 -10.07 -2.77 -3.19
C GLN A 75 -9.00 -1.98 -2.39
N SER A 76 -7.98 -2.67 -1.87
CA SER A 76 -6.78 -2.10 -1.28
C SER A 76 -5.95 -1.24 -2.24
N LEU A 77 -5.87 -1.54 -3.54
CA LEU A 77 -5.02 -0.81 -4.48
C LEU A 77 -5.59 0.58 -4.80
N ALA A 78 -6.87 0.69 -5.16
CA ALA A 78 -7.50 1.99 -5.40
C ALA A 78 -7.47 2.85 -4.13
N ARG A 79 -7.74 2.25 -2.96
CA ARG A 79 -7.58 2.94 -1.67
C ARG A 79 -6.14 3.39 -1.43
N ARG A 80 -5.14 2.54 -1.70
CA ARG A 80 -3.71 2.88 -1.57
C ARG A 80 -3.33 4.04 -2.50
N VAL A 81 -3.73 4.00 -3.77
CA VAL A 81 -3.44 5.08 -4.74
C VAL A 81 -4.07 6.40 -4.30
N ARG A 82 -5.32 6.39 -3.79
CA ARG A 82 -5.93 7.59 -3.19
C ARG A 82 -5.12 8.13 -2.02
N THR A 83 -4.71 7.26 -1.10
CA THR A 83 -3.90 7.65 0.06
C THR A 83 -2.55 8.24 -0.39
N LEU A 84 -1.89 7.63 -1.38
CA LEU A 84 -0.64 8.15 -1.94
C LEU A 84 -0.82 9.53 -2.57
N HIS A 85 -1.88 9.74 -3.35
CA HIS A 85 -2.20 11.05 -3.92
C HIS A 85 -2.48 12.08 -2.82
N GLN A 86 -3.20 11.70 -1.76
CA GLN A 86 -3.45 12.58 -0.63
C GLN A 86 -2.17 12.96 0.12
N ILE A 87 -1.23 12.02 0.28
CA ILE A 87 0.10 12.27 0.88
C ILE A 87 0.92 13.20 -0.03
N ALA A 88 0.83 13.04 -1.35
CA ALA A 88 1.55 13.90 -2.28
C ALA A 88 1.03 15.35 -2.26
N ASP A 89 -0.31 15.53 -2.23
CA ASP A 89 -0.95 16.85 -2.21
C ASP A 89 -0.81 17.54 -0.85
N THR A 90 -1.03 16.78 0.23
CA THR A 90 -1.05 17.28 1.61
C THR A 90 -0.13 16.40 2.47
N PRO A 91 1.20 16.54 2.31
CA PRO A 91 2.15 15.70 3.02
C PRO A 91 2.05 15.93 4.52
N SER A 92 2.06 14.83 5.27
CA SER A 92 2.25 14.90 6.72
C SER A 92 3.62 15.51 7.04
N ASN A 93 3.70 16.25 8.15
CA ASN A 93 4.95 16.86 8.58
C ASN A 93 5.98 15.76 8.89
N CYS A 94 7.01 15.65 8.06
CA CYS A 94 8.16 14.78 8.31
C CYS A 94 9.10 15.43 9.34
N GLY A 95 9.68 14.64 10.23
CA GLY A 95 10.70 15.09 11.19
C GLY A 95 12.12 14.93 10.64
N ALA A 96 13.11 15.22 11.48
CA ALA A 96 14.52 14.95 11.18
C ALA A 96 14.82 13.44 11.08
N ILE A 97 14.04 12.61 11.77
CA ILE A 97 14.17 11.15 11.82
C ILE A 97 12.84 10.55 11.35
N VAL A 98 12.92 9.54 10.48
CA VAL A 98 11.78 8.73 10.06
C VAL A 98 11.89 7.30 10.58
N ILE A 99 10.76 6.70 10.93
CA ILE A 99 10.67 5.30 11.35
C ILE A 99 10.03 4.48 10.24
N TYR A 100 10.70 3.42 9.84
CA TYR A 100 10.11 2.34 9.07
C TYR A 100 9.86 1.13 9.97
N ARG A 101 8.60 0.71 10.05
CA ARG A 101 8.22 -0.51 10.78
C ARG A 101 8.32 -1.72 9.88
N SER A 102 9.38 -2.49 10.03
CA SER A 102 9.51 -3.78 9.34
C SER A 102 8.80 -4.85 10.13
N TYR A 103 8.01 -5.69 9.47
CA TYR A 103 7.45 -6.88 10.12
C TYR A 103 8.59 -7.82 10.53
N SER A 104 8.65 -8.16 11.82
CA SER A 104 9.61 -9.15 12.33
C SER A 104 8.81 -10.37 12.79
N CYS A 105 8.99 -11.52 12.14
CA CYS A 105 8.24 -12.73 12.45
C CYS A 105 8.73 -13.47 13.71
N LEU A 106 9.72 -12.93 14.43
CA LEU A 106 10.54 -13.72 15.35
C LEU A 106 10.51 -13.26 16.81
N LEU A 107 9.98 -12.06 17.08
CA LEU A 107 9.94 -11.52 18.44
C LEU A 107 8.56 -11.78 19.08
N PRO A 108 8.47 -12.67 20.09
CA PRO A 108 7.20 -12.90 20.78
C PRO A 108 6.75 -11.61 21.47
N GLY A 109 5.58 -11.10 21.06
CA GLY A 109 4.98 -9.88 21.61
C GLY A 109 5.36 -8.56 20.94
N ARG A 110 6.15 -8.57 19.86
CA ARG A 110 6.32 -7.42 18.96
C ARG A 110 6.20 -7.85 17.51
N ASP A 111 5.15 -7.36 16.84
CA ASP A 111 4.89 -7.67 15.43
C ASP A 111 5.82 -6.91 14.47
N HIS A 112 6.57 -5.93 14.98
CA HIS A 112 7.41 -5.03 14.17
C HIS A 112 8.73 -4.66 14.85
N LEU A 113 9.72 -4.42 14.00
CA LEU A 113 11.00 -3.81 14.30
C LEU A 113 11.00 -2.37 13.77
N ASP A 114 11.26 -1.40 14.65
CA ASP A 114 11.41 0.00 14.28
C ASP A 114 12.83 0.25 13.77
N ILE A 115 12.95 0.62 12.50
CA ILE A 115 14.21 1.03 11.88
C ILE A 115 14.16 2.54 11.70
N ARG A 116 15.14 3.26 12.25
CA ARG A 116 15.22 4.72 12.20
C ARG A 116 16.19 5.14 11.10
N PHE A 117 15.78 6.10 10.28
CA PHE A 117 16.62 6.72 9.27
C PHE A 117 16.61 8.23 9.45
N LYS A 118 17.75 8.89 9.22
CA LYS A 118 17.74 10.35 9.11
C LYS A 118 17.15 10.73 7.78
N SER A 119 16.17 11.64 7.81
CA SER A 119 15.48 12.11 6.60
C SER A 119 16.45 12.72 5.57
N ALA A 120 17.53 13.35 6.05
CA ALA A 120 18.59 13.91 5.21
C ALA A 120 19.36 12.84 4.41
N ASP A 121 19.64 11.68 5.02
CA ASP A 121 20.39 10.59 4.38
C ASP A 121 19.58 9.98 3.23
N ILE A 122 18.26 9.86 3.39
CA ILE A 122 17.37 9.38 2.34
C ILE A 122 17.40 10.32 1.13
N VAL A 123 17.31 11.63 1.36
CA VAL A 123 17.39 12.62 0.25
C VAL A 123 18.75 12.57 -0.43
N HIS A 124 19.82 12.43 0.35
CA HIS A 124 21.17 12.39 -0.16
C HIS A 124 21.43 11.15 -1.02
N HIS A 125 21.11 9.96 -0.50
CA HIS A 125 21.34 8.68 -1.16
C HIS A 125 20.58 8.56 -2.49
N PHE A 126 19.31 8.98 -2.50
CA PHE A 126 18.45 8.88 -3.68
C PHE A 126 18.48 10.11 -4.59
N ARG A 127 19.42 11.04 -4.38
CA ARG A 127 19.50 12.27 -5.18
C ARG A 127 19.78 11.97 -6.65
N GLY A 128 18.84 12.34 -7.52
CA GLY A 128 19.01 12.20 -8.98
C GLY A 128 18.84 10.77 -9.51
N ARG A 129 18.32 9.85 -8.69
CA ARG A 129 17.96 8.48 -9.09
C ARG A 129 16.45 8.32 -9.16
N GLU A 130 15.99 7.40 -9.99
CA GLU A 130 14.62 6.89 -9.88
C GLU A 130 14.51 6.01 -8.63
N LEU A 131 13.43 6.16 -7.88
CA LEU A 131 13.22 5.38 -6.66
C LEU A 131 12.72 3.98 -7.02
N PRO A 132 13.13 2.92 -6.29
CA PRO A 132 12.70 1.54 -6.55
C PRO A 132 11.26 1.29 -6.05
N LEU A 133 10.31 2.10 -6.51
CA LEU A 133 8.91 2.09 -6.10
C LEU A 133 8.04 1.49 -7.20
N HIS A 134 6.98 0.79 -6.81
CA HIS A 134 6.23 -0.10 -7.71
C HIS A 134 4.95 0.54 -8.24
N VAL A 135 4.46 1.61 -7.58
CA VAL A 135 3.18 2.23 -7.89
C VAL A 135 3.38 3.68 -8.34
N ASP A 136 2.72 4.04 -9.45
CA ASP A 136 2.67 5.42 -9.93
C ASP A 136 2.21 6.38 -8.83
N GLY A 137 2.97 7.45 -8.60
CA GLY A 137 2.70 8.46 -7.57
C GLY A 137 3.29 8.16 -6.19
N GLU A 138 3.78 6.94 -5.94
CA GLU A 138 4.45 6.59 -4.69
C GLU A 138 5.75 7.36 -4.48
N GLN A 139 6.54 7.52 -5.56
CA GLN A 139 7.73 8.36 -5.56
C GLN A 139 7.38 9.81 -5.25
N ALA A 140 6.33 10.36 -5.87
CA ALA A 140 5.90 11.72 -5.58
C ALA A 140 5.48 11.86 -4.11
N ALA A 141 4.70 10.92 -3.58
CA ALA A 141 4.28 10.91 -2.18
C ALA A 141 5.47 10.90 -1.22
N LEU A 142 6.44 9.99 -1.43
CA LEU A 142 7.62 9.90 -0.57
C LEU A 142 8.54 11.11 -0.69
N VAL A 143 8.78 11.60 -1.91
CA VAL A 143 9.60 12.78 -2.13
C VAL A 143 8.96 14.01 -1.48
N HIS A 144 7.65 14.19 -1.62
CA HIS A 144 6.93 15.29 -0.97
C HIS A 144 6.94 15.15 0.55
N PHE A 145 6.74 13.93 1.08
CA PHE A 145 6.82 13.66 2.50
C PHE A 145 8.19 14.05 3.08
N ILE A 146 9.28 13.58 2.47
CA ILE A 146 10.65 13.82 2.97
C ILE A 146 11.13 15.26 2.72
N LYS A 147 10.77 15.87 1.57
CA LYS A 147 11.19 17.25 1.25
C LYS A 147 10.56 18.30 2.15
N ASN A 148 9.33 18.06 2.62
CA ASN A 148 8.65 18.95 3.57
C ASN A 148 9.03 18.66 5.03
N ARG A 149 10.22 18.11 5.28
CA ARG A 149 10.69 17.84 6.63
C ARG A 149 10.93 19.14 7.40
N ASP A 150 10.64 19.07 8.69
CA ASP A 150 10.95 20.11 9.66
C ASP A 150 12.10 19.62 10.54
N GLU A 151 13.30 20.17 10.33
CA GLU A 151 14.51 19.79 11.08
C GLU A 151 14.44 20.20 12.55
N SER A 152 13.54 21.10 12.94
CA SER A 152 13.32 21.45 14.33
C SER A 152 12.62 20.32 15.11
N LYS A 153 11.89 19.44 14.41
CA LYS A 153 11.21 18.27 15.00
C LYS A 153 12.17 17.11 15.12
N LYS A 154 12.60 16.87 16.36
CA LYS A 154 13.47 15.74 16.73
C LYS A 154 12.70 14.44 16.95
N ASP A 155 11.39 14.53 17.16
CA ASP A 155 10.56 13.35 17.37
C ASP A 155 10.52 12.51 16.08
N PRO A 156 10.74 11.19 16.17
CA PRO A 156 10.69 10.32 15.01
C PRO A 156 9.28 10.27 14.41
N VAL A 157 9.17 10.36 13.09
CA VAL A 157 7.89 10.28 12.37
C VAL A 157 7.82 8.99 11.56
N GLU A 158 6.75 8.22 11.72
CA GLU A 158 6.57 6.99 10.96
C GLU A 158 6.29 7.26 9.47
N ILE A 159 6.92 6.48 8.60
CA ILE A 159 6.65 6.52 7.16
C ILE A 159 5.23 5.97 6.92
N PRO A 160 4.36 6.69 6.19
CA PRO A 160 3.01 6.22 5.92
C PRO A 160 2.99 4.82 5.29
N HIS A 161 2.23 3.88 5.87
CA HIS A 161 2.13 2.50 5.39
C HIS A 161 1.66 2.34 3.93
N ALA A 162 1.06 3.38 3.34
CA ALA A 162 0.68 3.38 1.94
C ALA A 162 1.89 3.37 1.00
N ILE A 163 3.05 3.85 1.48
CA ILE A 163 4.33 3.84 0.80
C ILE A 163 5.05 2.54 1.15
N ASP A 164 5.29 1.72 0.15
CA ASP A 164 6.10 0.49 0.24
C ASP A 164 7.58 0.84 0.29
N PHE A 165 8.00 1.21 1.50
CA PHE A 165 9.37 1.63 1.77
C PHE A 165 10.33 0.44 1.95
N GLY A 166 9.89 -0.82 1.83
CA GLY A 166 10.69 -1.99 2.18
C GLY A 166 11.96 -2.15 1.33
N ASN A 167 11.86 -1.94 0.01
CA ASN A 167 13.01 -2.02 -0.89
C ASN A 167 14.01 -0.88 -0.63
N MET A 168 13.50 0.34 -0.43
CA MET A 168 14.33 1.50 -0.11
C MET A 168 15.01 1.38 1.24
N ALA A 169 14.28 0.95 2.28
CA ALA A 169 14.83 0.67 3.60
C ALA A 169 15.98 -0.31 3.49
N THR A 170 15.82 -1.36 2.67
CA THR A 170 16.90 -2.32 2.49
C THR A 170 18.12 -1.71 1.81
N GLU A 171 17.93 -0.99 0.70
CA GLU A 171 19.04 -0.33 0.02
C GLU A 171 19.77 0.64 0.97
N LEU A 172 19.05 1.37 1.82
CA LEU A 172 19.64 2.23 2.84
C LEU A 172 20.47 1.43 3.84
N LEU A 173 19.94 0.32 4.36
CA LEU A 173 20.67 -0.57 5.28
C LEU A 173 21.93 -1.14 4.63
N GLU A 174 21.86 -1.62 3.39
CA GLU A 174 23.01 -2.16 2.64
C GLU A 174 24.12 -1.11 2.42
N ASN A 175 23.77 0.19 2.43
CA ASN A 175 24.70 1.30 2.30
C ASN A 175 25.12 1.92 3.66
N GLY A 176 24.82 1.26 4.78
CA GLY A 176 25.24 1.70 6.12
C GLY A 176 24.35 2.78 6.74
N TYR A 177 23.20 3.10 6.13
CA TYR A 177 22.27 4.09 6.67
C TYR A 177 21.22 3.45 7.57
N GLY A 178 21.09 3.97 8.78
CA GLY A 178 20.00 3.67 9.69
C GLY A 178 20.46 3.25 11.08
N GLU A 179 19.50 3.12 11.97
CA GLU A 179 19.70 2.69 13.35
C GLU A 179 18.55 1.75 13.73
N VAL A 180 18.88 0.70 14.47
CA VAL A 180 17.91 -0.31 14.91
C VAL A 180 18.00 -0.49 16.41
N ASP A 181 16.85 -0.50 17.08
CA ASP A 181 16.79 -0.83 18.50
C ASP A 181 16.68 -2.34 18.71
N CYS A 182 17.66 -2.91 19.40
CA CYS A 182 17.55 -4.30 19.83
C CYS A 182 16.61 -4.38 21.04
N PRO A 183 15.46 -5.09 20.94
CA PRO A 183 14.51 -5.17 22.05
C PRO A 183 15.03 -5.98 23.24
N ILE A 184 15.98 -6.89 22.99
CA ILE A 184 16.56 -7.76 24.01
C ILE A 184 17.70 -7.03 24.73
N CYS A 185 18.64 -6.43 23.99
CA CYS A 185 19.75 -5.67 24.57
C CYS A 185 19.30 -4.31 25.14
N ARG A 186 18.18 -3.77 24.66
CA ARG A 186 17.71 -2.40 24.94
C ARG A 186 18.73 -1.33 24.58
N SER A 187 19.48 -1.59 23.51
CA SER A 187 20.49 -0.70 22.94
C SER A 187 20.17 -0.43 21.48
N THR A 188 20.46 0.80 21.06
CA THR A 188 20.41 1.22 19.65
C THR A 188 21.74 0.86 19.00
N HIS A 189 21.67 0.27 17.81
CA HIS A 189 22.82 -0.11 17.00
C HIS A 189 22.75 0.57 15.64
N THR A 190 23.88 1.10 15.18
CA THR A 190 24.03 1.53 13.79
C THR A 190 24.05 0.31 12.87
N VAL A 191 23.70 0.48 11.59
CA VAL A 191 23.68 -0.66 10.65
C VAL A 191 25.04 -1.32 10.51
N ASP A 192 26.11 -0.54 10.55
CA ASP A 192 27.50 -1.03 10.45
C ASP A 192 27.91 -1.94 11.61
N GLU A 193 27.20 -1.87 12.75
CA GLU A 193 27.40 -2.76 13.89
C GLU A 193 26.64 -4.09 13.75
N LEU A 194 25.69 -4.17 12.81
CA LEU A 194 24.87 -5.37 12.65
C LEU A 194 25.66 -6.48 11.96
N LYS A 195 25.47 -7.70 12.45
CA LYS A 195 26.00 -8.91 11.82
C LYS A 195 24.99 -9.40 10.81
N ILE A 196 25.43 -9.54 9.57
CA ILE A 196 24.63 -10.10 8.47
C ILE A 196 25.08 -11.55 8.27
N ASP A 197 24.14 -12.48 8.40
CA ASP A 197 24.33 -13.89 8.06
C ASP A 197 23.55 -14.22 6.79
N SER A 198 24.28 -14.62 5.75
CA SER A 198 23.76 -14.98 4.43
C SER A 198 24.06 -16.47 4.17
N PRO A 199 23.20 -17.39 4.62
CA PRO A 199 23.45 -18.81 4.50
C PRO A 199 23.55 -19.25 3.03
N PRO A 200 24.23 -20.37 2.73
CA PRO A 200 24.30 -20.91 1.38
C PRO A 200 22.91 -21.11 0.77
N LEU A 201 22.80 -20.86 -0.54
CA LEU A 201 21.55 -20.97 -1.25
C LEU A 201 20.98 -22.40 -1.20
N HIS A 202 19.69 -22.51 -0.93
CA HIS A 202 18.95 -23.77 -0.86
C HIS A 202 17.58 -23.67 -1.55
N VAL A 203 17.00 -24.82 -1.90
CA VAL A 203 15.64 -24.90 -2.46
C VAL A 203 14.65 -24.35 -1.44
N GLY A 204 13.76 -23.46 -1.89
CA GLY A 204 12.81 -22.73 -1.04
C GLY A 204 13.19 -21.26 -0.84
N TRP A 205 12.65 -20.65 0.22
CA TRP A 205 12.91 -19.25 0.57
C TRP A 205 14.27 -19.10 1.24
N ASN A 206 15.16 -18.37 0.58
CA ASN A 206 16.43 -17.91 1.14
C ASN A 206 16.21 -16.54 1.79
N ALA A 207 16.94 -16.30 2.87
CA ALA A 207 16.84 -15.04 3.59
C ALA A 207 18.16 -14.70 4.26
N ASP A 208 18.47 -13.40 4.29
CA ASP A 208 19.54 -12.84 5.12
C ASP A 208 19.01 -12.55 6.51
N THR A 209 19.81 -12.86 7.52
CA THR A 209 19.49 -12.59 8.92
C THR A 209 20.38 -11.47 9.45
N TYR A 210 19.76 -10.42 9.93
CA TYR A 210 20.40 -9.28 10.58
C TYR A 210 20.33 -9.48 12.08
N SER A 211 21.49 -9.50 12.73
CA SER A 211 21.61 -9.70 14.18
C SER A 211 22.36 -8.54 14.83
N CYS A 212 22.02 -8.22 16.08
CA CYS A 212 22.81 -7.26 16.86
C CYS A 212 24.21 -7.83 17.18
N PRO A 213 25.16 -7.01 17.68
CA PRO A 213 26.50 -7.49 18.04
C PRO A 213 26.52 -8.68 19.02
N GLN A 214 25.50 -8.77 19.87
CA GLN A 214 25.30 -9.85 20.85
C GLN A 214 24.67 -11.13 20.25
N GLY A 215 24.34 -11.13 18.95
CA GLY A 215 23.79 -12.29 18.25
C GLY A 215 22.27 -12.43 18.34
N HIS A 216 21.54 -11.43 18.84
CA HIS A 216 20.08 -11.45 18.79
C HIS A 216 19.60 -11.11 17.39
N GLU A 217 18.81 -12.00 16.80
CA GLU A 217 18.17 -11.78 15.51
C GLU A 217 17.16 -10.62 15.59
N LEU A 218 17.32 -9.63 14.72
CA LEU A 218 16.49 -8.42 14.66
C LEU A 218 15.52 -8.48 13.48
N MET A 219 16.06 -8.80 12.30
CA MET A 219 15.33 -8.78 11.05
C MET A 219 15.76 -9.97 10.18
N ARG A 220 14.79 -10.58 9.50
CA ARG A 220 15.03 -11.61 8.50
C ARG A 220 14.44 -11.16 7.18
N ARG A 221 15.29 -10.94 6.18
CA ARG A 221 14.89 -10.46 4.86
C ARG A 221 14.89 -11.61 3.87
N ARG A 222 13.75 -11.90 3.25
CA ARG A 222 13.68 -12.85 2.14
C ARG A 222 14.41 -12.27 0.93
N THR A 223 15.36 -13.02 0.38
CA THR A 223 16.18 -12.61 -0.77
C THR A 223 15.69 -13.25 -2.05
N ILE A 224 15.70 -14.59 -2.11
CA ILE A 224 15.34 -15.35 -3.31
C ILE A 224 14.58 -16.63 -2.97
N HIS A 225 13.57 -16.95 -3.78
CA HIS A 225 12.91 -18.26 -3.74
C HIS A 225 13.43 -19.14 -4.88
N LEU A 226 14.14 -20.21 -4.54
CA LEU A 226 14.66 -21.15 -5.51
C LEU A 226 13.69 -22.32 -5.67
N TYR A 227 13.12 -22.47 -6.86
CA TYR A 227 12.28 -23.61 -7.21
C TYR A 227 13.15 -24.75 -7.75
N MET A 228 12.88 -25.97 -7.30
CA MET A 228 13.42 -27.17 -7.92
C MET A 228 12.62 -27.44 -9.21
N ARG A 229 13.32 -27.75 -10.31
CA ARG A 229 12.71 -28.11 -11.59
C ARG A 229 12.78 -29.61 -11.80
#